data_AF-A0A3A3GI56-F1
#
_entry.id   AF-A0A3A3GI56-F1
#
_cell.length_a   1.000
_cell.length_b   1.000
_cell.length_c   1.000
_cell.angle_alpha   90.00
_cell.angle_beta   90.00
_cell.angle_gamma   90.00
#
_symmetry.space_group_name_H-M   'P 1'
#
loop_
_entity.id
_entity.type
_entity.pdbx_description
1 polymer ?
#
loop_
_entity_poly.entity_id
_entity_poly.type
_entity_poly.pdbx_seq_one_letter_code
_entity_poly.pdbx_strand_id
1 'polypeptide(L)' 'MRHCSVQVRGLLTRPELDRYNALMEVGSYLEQQNRHDLAYTVQKEIDLLIQPAIERLKEKGRMRDRMTAEYLASLQDEEE' A
#
# COMPACT_ATOMS: atom_id res chain seq x y z
N MET A 1 10.72 12.50 -3.97
CA MET A 1 9.54 11.64 -4.13
C MET A 1 9.32 10.87 -2.84
N ARG A 2 8.07 10.67 -2.41
CA ARG A 2 7.74 9.91 -1.19
C ARG A 2 7.28 8.50 -1.55
N HIS A 3 8.00 7.50 -1.07
CA HIS A 3 7.65 6.10 -1.26
C HIS A 3 6.48 5.70 -0.35
N CYS A 4 5.64 4.78 -0.84
CA CYS A 4 4.71 4.06 0.02
C CYS A 4 5.48 3.11 0.97
N SER A 5 4.82 2.64 2.04
CA SER A 5 5.43 1.67 2.95
C SER A 5 5.70 0.34 2.24
N VAL A 6 6.70 -0.40 2.73
CA VAL A 6 7.04 -1.73 2.19
C VAL A 6 5.83 -2.68 2.20
N GLN A 7 4.97 -2.59 3.22
CA GLN A 7 3.75 -3.39 3.33
C GLN A 7 2.76 -3.08 2.21
N VAL A 8 2.53 -1.79 1.91
CA VAL A 8 1.65 -1.37 0.82
C VAL A 8 2.24 -1.80 -0.53
N ARG A 9 3.55 -1.56 -0.74
CA ARG A 9 4.24 -1.97 -1.97
C ARG A 9 4.14 -3.47 -2.22
N GLY A 10 4.24 -4.29 -1.16
CA GLY A 10 4.11 -5.75 -1.24
C GLY A 10 2.70 -6.26 -1.58
N LEU A 11 1.69 -5.38 -1.61
CA LEU A 11 0.30 -5.72 -1.94
C LEU A 11 -0.16 -5.11 -3.28
N LEU A 12 0.73 -4.45 -4.00
CA LEU A 12 0.50 -4.06 -5.38
C LEU A 12 0.49 -5.31 -6.27
N THR A 13 -0.44 -5.35 -7.21
CA THR A 13 -0.39 -6.32 -8.31
C THR A 13 0.82 -6.04 -9.20
N ARG A 14 1.21 -7.00 -10.04
CA ARG A 14 2.36 -6.80 -10.93
C ARG A 14 2.22 -5.55 -11.82
N PRO A 15 1.09 -5.31 -12.51
CA PRO A 15 0.92 -4.10 -13.33
C PRO A 15 0.95 -2.80 -12.50
N GLU A 16 0.34 -2.80 -11.31
CA GLU A 16 0.39 -1.64 -10.40
C GLU A 16 1.82 -1.34 -9.93
N LEU A 17 2.60 -2.37 -9.61
CA LEU A 17 3.99 -2.25 -9.17
C LEU A 17 4.89 -1.71 -10.29
N ASP A 18 4.71 -2.21 -11.51
CA ASP A 18 5.47 -1.74 -12.67
C ASP A 18 5.16 -0.26 -12.96
N ARG A 19 3.89 0.14 -12.93
CA ARG A 19 3.47 1.55 -13.07
C ARG A 19 3.99 2.43 -11.92
N TYR A 20 3.94 1.93 -10.69
CA TYR A 20 4.48 2.63 -9.52
C TYR A 20 5.96 2.92 -9.70
N ASN A 21 6.76 1.92 -10.07
CA ASN A 21 8.21 2.09 -10.24
C ASN A 21 8.52 3.11 -11.36
N ALA A 22 7.81 3.05 -12.49
CA ALA A 22 7.98 4.01 -13.58
C ALA A 22 7.65 5.45 -13.16
N LEU A 23 6.54 5.66 -12.43
CA LEU A 23 6.18 7.00 -11.93
C LEU A 23 7.18 7.51 -10.88
N MET A 24 7.72 6.63 -10.04
CA MET A 24 8.78 6.99 -9.09
C MET A 24 10.04 7.46 -9.82
N GLU A 25 10.44 6.80 -10.89
CA GLU A 25 11.58 7.20 -11.73
C GLU A 25 11.35 8.55 -12.39
N VAL A 26 10.17 8.75 -13.02
CA VAL A 26 9.79 10.04 -13.64
C VAL A 26 9.79 11.17 -12.61
N GLY A 27 9.18 10.96 -11.44
CA GLY A 27 9.14 11.95 -10.38
C GLY A 27 10.54 12.31 -9.87
N SER A 28 11.41 11.31 -9.71
CA SER A 28 12.80 11.51 -9.28
C SER A 28 13.60 12.30 -10.32
N TYR A 29 13.40 12.01 -11.62
CA TYR A 29 14.00 12.78 -12.70
C TYR A 29 13.54 14.25 -12.67
N LEU A 30 12.25 14.51 -12.48
CA LEU A 30 11.72 15.87 -12.39
C LEU A 30 12.31 16.65 -11.20
N GLU A 31 12.48 16.00 -10.05
CA GLU A 31 13.16 16.62 -8.89
C GLU A 31 14.61 16.98 -9.21
N GLN A 32 15.35 16.13 -9.92
CA GLN A 32 16.72 16.44 -10.37
C GLN A 32 16.78 17.64 -11.34
N GLN A 33 15.72 17.86 -12.11
CA GLN A 33 15.58 19.03 -12.99
C GLN A 33 15.03 20.27 -12.26
N ASN A 34 14.91 20.25 -10.93
CA ASN A 34 14.29 21.30 -10.10
C ASN A 34 12.83 21.62 -10.48
N ARG A 35 12.12 20.67 -11.10
CA ARG A 35 10.71 20.78 -11.49
C ARG A 35 9.78 20.22 -10.43
N HIS A 36 9.86 20.78 -9.23
CA HIS A 36 9.06 20.34 -8.08
C HIS A 36 7.55 20.50 -8.28
N ASP A 37 7.13 21.47 -9.10
CA ASP A 37 5.76 21.68 -9.55
C ASP A 37 5.19 20.44 -10.25
N LEU A 38 5.98 19.84 -11.15
CA LEU A 38 5.59 18.65 -11.89
C LEU A 38 5.75 17.37 -11.06
N ALA A 39 6.84 17.26 -10.29
CA ALA A 39 7.05 16.13 -9.38
C ALA A 39 5.89 15.99 -8.38
N TYR A 40 5.35 17.10 -7.90
CA TYR A 40 4.17 17.11 -7.02
C TYR A 40 2.92 16.52 -7.69
N THR A 41 2.71 16.77 -8.98
CA THR A 41 1.61 16.16 -9.74
C THR A 41 1.82 14.65 -9.90
N VAL A 42 3.03 14.22 -10.23
CA VAL A 42 3.37 12.79 -10.31
C VAL A 42 3.17 12.10 -8.95
N GLN A 43 3.54 12.75 -7.85
CA GLN A 43 3.30 12.21 -6.50
C GLN A 43 1.81 11.94 -6.24
N LYS A 44 0.90 12.84 -6.67
CA LYS A 44 -0.55 12.62 -6.51
C LYS A 44 -1.06 11.41 -7.28
N GLU A 45 -0.55 11.20 -8.49
CA GLU A 45 -0.91 10.01 -9.29
C GLU A 45 -0.42 8.72 -8.62
N ILE A 46 0.75 8.76 -7.98
CA ILE A 46 1.26 7.65 -7.17
C ILE A 46 0.37 7.42 -5.94
N ASP A 47 -0.03 8.48 -5.24
CA ASP A 47 -0.90 8.40 -4.06
C ASP A 47 -2.26 7.76 -4.41
N LEU A 48 -2.83 8.09 -5.58
CA LEU A 48 -4.04 7.44 -6.10
C LEU A 48 -3.81 5.98 -6.51
N LEU A 49 -2.70 5.70 -7.19
CA LEU A 49 -2.34 4.35 -7.66
C LEU A 49 -2.20 3.34 -6.52
N ILE A 50 -1.67 3.76 -5.37
CA ILE A 50 -1.42 2.85 -4.23
C ILE A 50 -2.68 2.61 -3.37
N GLN A 51 -3.75 3.38 -3.55
CA GLN A 51 -4.95 3.29 -2.72
C GLN A 51 -5.58 1.88 -2.67
N PRO A 52 -5.69 1.12 -3.77
CA PRO A 52 -6.18 -0.25 -3.72
C PRO A 52 -5.33 -1.17 -2.85
N ALA A 53 -4.00 -1.02 -2.87
CA ALA A 53 -3.10 -1.82 -2.04
C ALA A 53 -3.22 -1.46 -0.55
N ILE A 54 -3.48 -0.19 -0.22
CA ILE A 54 -3.82 0.24 1.15
C ILE A 54 -5.10 -0.45 1.63
N GLU A 55 -6.13 -0.52 0.79
CA GLU A 55 -7.38 -1.21 1.15
C GLU A 55 -7.19 -2.73 1.31
N ARG A 56 -6.37 -3.37 0.46
CA ARG A 56 -5.96 -4.78 0.64
C ARG A 56 -5.22 -4.99 1.96
N LEU A 57 -4.38 -4.04 2.38
CA LEU A 57 -3.65 -4.12 3.66
C LEU A 57 -4.60 -4.05 4.85
N LYS A 58 -5.56 -3.11 4.82
CA LYS A 58 -6.58 -2.97 5.86
C LYS A 58 -7.46 -4.21 5.96
N GLU A 59 -7.85 -4.80 4.83
CA GLU A 59 -8.65 -6.03 4.83
C GLU A 59 -7.91 -7.21 5.45
N LYS A 60 -6.62 -7.39 5.13
CA LYS A 60 -5.79 -8.40 5.80
C LYS A 60 -5.74 -8.20 7.32
N GLY A 61 -5.64 -6.95 7.78
CA GLY A 61 -5.73 -6.62 9.21
C GLY A 61 -7.06 -7.07 9.82
N ARG A 62 -8.19 -6.66 9.22
CA ARG A 62 -9.53 -7.06 9.67
C ARG A 62 -9.77 -8.58 9.66
N MET A 63 -9.23 -9.29 8.67
CA MET A 63 -9.34 -10.76 8.61
C MET A 63 -8.57 -11.42 9.76
N ARG A 64 -7.33 -10.99 10.01
CA ARG A 64 -6.55 -11.50 11.13
C ARG A 64 -7.27 -11.28 12.45
N ASP A 65 -7.79 -10.08 12.67
CA ASP A 65 -8.46 -9.74 13.92
C ASP A 65 -9.74 -10.59 14.13
N ARG A 66 -10.49 -10.89 13.05
CA ARG A 66 -11.62 -11.85 13.07
C ARG A 66 -11.17 -13.26 13.43
N MET A 67 -10.13 -13.78 12.76
CA MET A 67 -9.60 -15.12 13.03
C MET A 67 -9.08 -15.26 14.47
N THR A 68 -8.48 -14.20 15.02
CA THR A 68 -8.06 -14.18 16.42
C THR A 68 -9.25 -14.26 17.37
N ALA A 69 -10.33 -13.51 17.10
CA ALA A 69 -11.53 -13.58 17.93
C ALA A 69 -12.19 -14.98 17.87
N GLU A 70 -12.30 -15.57 16.68
CA GLU A 70 -12.84 -16.92 16.49
C GLU A 70 -12.01 -17.98 17.22
N TYR A 71 -10.68 -17.90 17.15
CA TYR A 71 -9.78 -18.81 17.86
C TYR A 71 -9.87 -18.68 19.39
N LEU A 72 -9.98 -17.46 19.90
CA LEU A 72 -10.15 -17.23 21.34
C LEU A 72 -11.50 -17.74 21.85
N ALA A 73 -12.56 -17.62 21.04
CA ALA A 73 -13.87 -18.17 21.37
C ALA A 73 -13.85 -19.71 21.39
N SER A 74 -13.19 -20.36 20.42
CA SER A 74 -13.10 -21.82 20.40
C SER A 74 -12.35 -22.39 21.60
N LEU A 75 -11.34 -21.68 22.12
CA LEU A 75 -10.63 -22.09 23.33
C LEU A 75 -11.51 -21.98 24.58
N GLN A 76 -12.42 -21.00 24.64
CA GLN A 76 -13.37 -20.88 25.76
C GLN A 76 -14.42 -21.99 25.72
N ASP A 77 -14.94 -22.31 24.53
CA ASP A 77 -15.92 -23.38 24.34
C ASP A 77 -15.33 -24.78 24.67
N GLU A 78 -14.00 -24.98 24.54
CA GLU A 78 -13.31 -26.23 24.91
C GLU A 78 -13.06 -26.36 26.43
N GLU A 79 -13.09 -25.25 27.19
CA GLU A 79 -12.87 -25.23 28.64
C GLU A 79 -14.18 -25.41 29.45
N GLU A 80 -15.36 -25.23 28.85
CA GLU A 80 -16.70 -25.50 29.43
C GLU A 80 -17.19 -26.95 29.24
#